data_AF-A0A378T0E8-F1
#
_entry.id   AF-A0A378T0E8-F1
#
_cell.length_a   1.000
_cell.length_b   1.000
_cell.length_c   1.000
_cell.angle_alpha   90.00
_cell.angle_beta   90.00
_cell.angle_gamma   90.00
#
_symmetry.space_group_name_H-M   'P 1'
#
loop_
_entity.id
_entity.type
_entity.pdbx_description
1 polymer ?
#
loop_
_entity_poly.entity_id
_entity_poly.type
_entity_poly.pdbx_seq_one_letter_code
_entity_poly.pdbx_strand_id
1 'polypeptide(L)'
;MSIDRAALAAGAIRFASGVSFLIDPKRADRWWGGRETPDATAQLMWRSMGYRDALIGGLLLAAGLRGKDTRGWFLASGGADAADLLGGLAVHDQLPRSQQVIGLGGAVVGIAVGLWGARRPYTSASTMSSRNQRVATR
;
A
#
# COMPACT_ATOMS: atom_id res chain seq x y z
N MET A 1 15.14 -15.71 11.17
CA MET A 1 13.97 -14.86 10.85
C MET A 1 13.82 -14.82 9.33
N SER A 2 12.71 -15.31 8.78
CA SER A 2 12.43 -15.19 7.35
C SER A 2 11.84 -13.80 7.08
N ILE A 3 12.61 -12.94 6.42
CA ILE A 3 12.15 -11.62 6.00
C ILE A 3 11.16 -11.78 4.84
N ASP A 4 9.99 -11.14 4.95
CA ASP A 4 9.03 -11.06 3.83
C ASP A 4 9.45 -9.93 2.88
N ARG A 5 10.27 -10.28 1.89
CA ARG A 5 10.82 -9.35 0.89
C ARG A 5 9.75 -8.55 0.13
N ALA A 6 8.57 -9.13 -0.06
CA ALA A 6 7.53 -8.46 -0.80
C ALA A 6 6.73 -7.50 0.07
N ALA A 7 6.52 -7.83 1.35
CA ALA A 7 6.06 -6.85 2.33
C ALA A 7 7.04 -5.69 2.49
N LEU A 8 8.34 -5.97 2.43
CA LEU A 8 9.34 -4.89 2.41
C LEU A 8 9.19 -4.00 1.19
N ALA A 9 9.18 -4.56 -0.01
CA ALA A 9 9.09 -3.78 -1.25
C ALA A 9 7.79 -2.98 -1.32
N ALA A 10 6.64 -3.63 -1.12
CA ALA A 10 5.34 -2.97 -1.18
C ALA A 10 5.16 -1.94 -0.05
N GLY A 11 5.58 -2.29 1.18
CA GLY A 11 5.53 -1.39 2.33
C GLY A 11 6.43 -0.17 2.15
N ALA A 12 7.65 -0.34 1.65
CA ALA A 12 8.58 0.75 1.40
C ALA A 12 8.09 1.69 0.30
N ILE A 13 7.57 1.16 -0.82
CA ILE A 13 7.03 1.98 -1.91
C ILE A 13 5.84 2.80 -1.42
N ARG A 14 4.88 2.17 -0.72
CA ARG A 14 3.70 2.87 -0.19
C ARG A 14 4.09 3.90 0.87
N PHE A 15 5.03 3.55 1.75
CA PHE A 15 5.55 4.46 2.78
C PHE A 15 6.21 5.69 2.16
N ALA A 16 7.14 5.48 1.24
CA ALA A 16 7.86 6.57 0.57
C ALA A 16 6.91 7.48 -0.21
N SER A 17 5.91 6.89 -0.89
CA SER A 17 4.88 7.65 -1.60
C SER A 17 4.04 8.51 -0.63
N GLY A 18 3.57 7.92 0.48
CA GLY A 18 2.83 8.65 1.51
C GLY A 18 3.61 9.78 2.17
N VAL A 19 4.90 9.56 2.45
CA VAL A 19 5.81 10.59 2.99
C VAL A 19 6.04 11.70 1.96
N SER A 20 6.18 11.37 0.68
CA SER A 20 6.32 12.37 -0.39
C SER A 20 5.10 13.28 -0.48
N PHE A 21 3.89 12.74 -0.34
CA PHE A 21 2.66 13.53 -0.27
C PHE A 21 2.61 14.46 0.94
N LEU A 22 3.31 14.10 2.03
CA LEU A 22 3.34 14.89 3.25
C LEU A 22 4.35 16.04 3.20
N ILE A 23 5.53 15.78 2.66
CA ILE A 23 6.64 16.74 2.61
C ILE A 23 6.44 17.77 1.50
N ASP A 24 6.01 17.34 0.31
CA ASP A 24 5.89 18.23 -0.85
C ASP A 24 4.63 17.89 -1.68
N PRO A 25 3.43 18.23 -1.18
CA PRO A 25 2.18 17.99 -1.89
C PRO A 25 2.14 18.70 -3.25
N LYS A 26 2.88 19.81 -3.42
CA LYS A 26 2.95 20.57 -4.68
C LYS A 26 3.82 19.88 -5.74
N ARG A 27 4.93 19.25 -5.36
CA ARG A 27 5.70 18.40 -6.29
C ARG A 27 4.97 17.11 -6.60
N ALA A 28 4.28 16.53 -5.63
CA ALA A 28 3.52 15.31 -5.84
C ALA A 28 2.35 15.55 -6.80
N ASP A 29 1.60 16.64 -6.62
CA ASP A 29 0.56 17.06 -7.57
C ASP A 29 1.14 17.27 -8.98
N ARG A 30 2.31 17.93 -9.10
CA ARG A 30 3.01 18.07 -10.39
C ARG A 30 3.48 16.75 -11.01
N TRP A 31 3.97 15.81 -10.20
CA TRP A 31 4.36 14.46 -10.66
C TRP A 31 3.14 13.64 -11.09
N TRP A 32 1.98 13.91 -10.50
CA TRP A 32 0.70 13.26 -10.82
C TRP A 32 -0.14 14.02 -11.87
N GLY A 33 0.40 15.12 -12.43
CA GLY A 33 -0.17 15.82 -13.59
C GLY A 33 -1.05 17.04 -13.29
N GLY A 34 -1.06 17.53 -12.05
CA GLY A 34 -1.70 18.77 -11.65
C GLY A 34 -1.01 20.00 -12.26
N ARG A 35 -1.82 20.89 -12.86
CA ARG A 35 -1.37 22.14 -13.51
C ARG A 35 -1.68 23.40 -12.69
N GLU A 36 -2.48 23.28 -11.63
CA GLU A 36 -2.91 24.41 -10.78
C GLU A 36 -2.45 24.23 -9.34
N THR A 37 -2.31 25.33 -8.60
CA THR A 37 -1.96 25.27 -7.18
C THR A 37 -3.12 24.69 -6.37
N PRO A 38 -2.91 23.61 -5.57
CA PRO A 38 -3.99 22.98 -4.83
C PRO A 38 -4.56 23.90 -3.74
N ASP A 39 -5.87 24.08 -3.74
CA ASP A 39 -6.61 24.81 -2.71
C ASP A 39 -6.48 24.13 -1.32
N ALA A 40 -6.79 24.84 -0.24
CA ALA A 40 -6.58 24.38 1.14
C ALA A 40 -7.28 23.03 1.44
N THR A 41 -8.47 22.82 0.88
CA THR A 41 -9.21 21.55 1.00
C THR A 41 -8.51 20.39 0.30
N ALA A 42 -7.96 20.65 -0.90
CA ALA A 42 -7.18 19.66 -1.64
C ALA A 42 -5.91 19.30 -0.86
N GLN A 43 -5.21 20.29 -0.30
CA GLN A 43 -4.01 20.04 0.53
C GLN A 43 -4.32 19.20 1.78
N LEU A 44 -5.48 19.41 2.41
CA LEU A 44 -5.91 18.59 3.55
C LEU A 44 -6.16 17.13 3.11
N MET A 45 -6.82 16.91 1.97
CA MET A 45 -7.04 15.57 1.42
C MET A 45 -5.71 14.87 1.09
N TRP A 46 -4.80 15.55 0.39
CA TRP A 46 -3.48 15.01 0.06
C TRP A 46 -2.68 14.62 1.30
N ARG A 47 -2.72 15.45 2.36
CA ARG A 47 -2.06 15.14 3.63
C ARG A 47 -2.69 13.93 4.32
N SER A 48 -4.03 13.86 4.40
CA SER A 48 -4.73 12.72 4.99
C SER A 48 -4.39 11.41 4.28
N MET A 49 -4.41 11.42 2.95
CA MET A 49 -4.03 10.29 2.10
C MET A 49 -2.56 9.90 2.32
N GLY A 50 -1.66 10.89 2.38
CA GLY A 50 -0.24 10.69 2.68
C GLY A 50 0.01 10.07 4.06
N TYR A 51 -0.68 10.55 5.11
CA TYR A 51 -0.60 9.98 6.45
C TYR A 51 -1.06 8.51 6.48
N ARG A 52 -2.20 8.21 5.83
CA ARG A 52 -2.73 6.85 5.71
C ARG A 52 -1.72 5.92 5.04
N ASP A 53 -1.17 6.35 3.91
CA ASP A 53 -0.27 5.51 3.11
C ASP A 53 1.08 5.33 3.78
N ALA A 54 1.60 6.36 4.45
CA ALA A 54 2.77 6.24 5.31
C ALA A 54 2.50 5.27 6.47
N LEU A 55 1.34 5.34 7.12
CA LEU A 55 1.02 4.44 8.23
C LEU A 55 0.91 2.99 7.76
N ILE A 56 0.08 2.71 6.74
CA ILE A 56 -0.12 1.35 6.21
C ILE A 56 1.19 0.79 5.65
N GLY A 57 1.92 1.59 4.86
CA GLY A 57 3.21 1.19 4.28
C GLY A 57 4.26 0.90 5.35
N GLY A 58 4.37 1.76 6.36
CA GLY A 58 5.29 1.60 7.48
C GLY A 58 4.99 0.36 8.33
N LEU A 59 3.71 0.08 8.59
CA LEU A 59 3.27 -1.11 9.33
C LEU A 59 3.50 -2.39 8.54
N LEU A 60 3.24 -2.39 7.23
CA LEU A 60 3.56 -3.50 6.34
C LEU A 60 5.07 -3.78 6.27
N LEU A 61 5.87 -2.71 6.13
CA LEU A 61 7.34 -2.78 6.13
C LEU A 61 7.85 -3.37 7.46
N ALA A 62 7.36 -2.86 8.58
CA ALA A 62 7.75 -3.34 9.91
C ALA A 62 7.32 -4.80 10.15
N ALA A 63 6.14 -5.20 9.69
CA ALA A 63 5.69 -6.59 9.76
C ALA A 63 6.58 -7.51 8.92
N GLY A 64 6.97 -7.08 7.71
CA GLY A 64 7.87 -7.82 6.84
C GLY A 64 9.29 -7.98 7.39
N LEU A 65 9.84 -6.93 8.02
CA LEU A 65 11.14 -6.99 8.72
C LEU A 65 11.10 -7.95 9.91
N ARG A 66 9.99 -7.95 10.65
CA ARG A 66 9.82 -8.79 11.85
C ARG A 66 9.37 -10.22 11.52
N GLY A 67 9.12 -10.54 10.25
CA GLY A 67 8.61 -11.85 9.82
C GLY A 67 7.24 -12.18 10.42
N LYS A 68 6.41 -11.16 10.69
CA LYS A 68 5.04 -11.33 11.18
C LYS A 68 4.08 -11.59 10.02
N ASP A 69 2.84 -11.97 10.32
CA ASP A 69 1.80 -12.06 9.29
C ASP A 69 1.56 -10.68 8.64
N THR A 70 1.73 -10.63 7.32
CA THR A 70 1.62 -9.43 6.48
C THR A 70 0.30 -9.38 5.72
N ARG A 71 -0.50 -10.46 5.73
CA ARG A 71 -1.73 -10.58 4.92
C ARG A 71 -2.74 -9.49 5.22
N GLY A 72 -2.98 -9.19 6.50
CA GLY A 72 -3.89 -8.13 6.94
C GLY A 72 -3.47 -6.75 6.45
N TRP A 73 -2.15 -6.49 6.42
CA TRP A 73 -1.60 -5.23 5.92
C TRP A 73 -1.70 -5.09 4.40
N PHE A 74 -1.55 -6.20 3.67
CA PHE A 74 -1.81 -6.24 2.23
C PHE A 74 -3.29 -6.00 1.90
N LEU A 75 -4.23 -6.56 2.67
CA LEU A 75 -5.66 -6.26 2.53
C LEU A 75 -5.95 -4.80 2.83
N ALA A 76 -5.37 -4.23 3.90
CA ALA A 76 -5.55 -2.83 4.23
C ALA A 76 -5.01 -1.90 3.13
N SER A 77 -3.84 -2.22 2.56
CA SER A 77 -3.28 -1.50 1.41
C SER A 77 -4.21 -1.58 0.19
N GLY A 78 -4.62 -2.79 -0.21
CA GLY A 78 -5.50 -2.95 -1.37
C GLY A 78 -6.88 -2.33 -1.18
N GLY A 79 -7.42 -2.36 0.04
CA GLY A 79 -8.69 -1.71 0.39
C GLY A 79 -8.61 -0.18 0.33
N ALA A 80 -7.48 0.39 0.76
CA ALA A 80 -7.19 1.80 0.61
C ALA A 80 -7.16 2.22 -0.87
N ASP A 81 -6.49 1.43 -1.72
CA ASP A 81 -6.43 1.68 -3.17
C ASP A 81 -7.80 1.48 -3.86
N ALA A 82 -8.62 0.54 -3.39
CA ALA A 82 -9.99 0.37 -3.86
C ALA A 82 -10.87 1.58 -3.52
N ALA A 83 -10.73 2.15 -2.33
CA ALA A 83 -11.43 3.35 -1.94
C ALA A 83 -11.01 4.55 -2.81
N ASP A 84 -9.72 4.68 -3.10
CA ASP A 84 -9.19 5.73 -3.98
C ASP A 84 -9.68 5.57 -5.42
N LEU A 85 -9.75 4.33 -5.94
CA LEU A 85 -10.30 4.04 -7.25
C LEU A 85 -11.79 4.41 -7.33
N LEU A 86 -12.59 4.01 -6.33
CA LEU A 86 -14.01 4.35 -6.28
C LEU A 86 -14.23 5.87 -6.19
N GLY A 87 -13.45 6.56 -5.37
CA GLY A 87 -13.49 8.02 -5.28
C GLY A 87 -13.07 8.70 -6.59
N GLY A 88 -12.02 8.19 -7.24
CA GLY A 88 -11.51 8.71 -8.50
C GLY A 88 -12.45 8.48 -9.68
N LEU A 89 -13.16 7.35 -9.73
CA LEU A 89 -14.15 7.05 -10.78
C LEU A 89 -15.34 8.01 -10.72
N ALA A 90 -15.77 8.44 -9.53
CA ALA A 90 -16.91 9.36 -9.37
C ALA A 90 -16.66 10.77 -9.97
N VAL A 91 -15.39 11.16 -10.14
CA VAL A 91 -14.97 12.46 -10.68
C VAL A 91 -14.04 12.35 -11.89
N HIS A 92 -13.94 11.15 -12.49
CA HIS A 92 -12.94 10.87 -13.52
C HIS A 92 -13.02 11.81 -14.73
N ASP A 93 -14.23 12.20 -15.16
CA ASP A 93 -14.45 13.13 -16.28
C ASP A 93 -13.89 14.54 -16.06
N GLN A 94 -13.64 14.91 -14.82
CA GLN A 94 -13.10 16.22 -14.43
C GLN A 94 -11.57 16.18 -14.24
N LEU A 95 -10.96 14.99 -14.32
CA LEU A 95 -9.52 14.80 -14.12
C LEU A 95 -8.75 14.92 -15.43
N PRO A 96 -7.57 15.56 -15.43
CA PRO A 96 -6.64 15.50 -16.56
C PRO A 96 -6.30 14.04 -16.91
N ARG A 97 -6.21 13.70 -18.19
CA ARG A 97 -5.91 12.32 -18.64
C ARG A 97 -4.64 11.72 -18.00
N SER A 98 -3.63 12.53 -17.70
CA SER A 98 -2.43 12.08 -16.98
C SER A 98 -2.73 11.60 -15.56
N GLN A 99 -3.64 12.28 -14.86
CA GLN A 99 -4.04 11.95 -13.49
C GLN A 99 -4.98 10.74 -13.45
N GLN A 100 -5.81 10.56 -14.48
CA GLN A 100 -6.57 9.33 -14.67
C GLN A 100 -5.63 8.11 -14.83
N VAL A 101 -4.64 8.20 -15.73
CA VAL A 101 -3.74 7.08 -16.02
C VAL A 101 -2.86 6.74 -14.81
N ILE A 102 -2.28 7.74 -14.14
CA ILE A 102 -1.36 7.51 -13.02
C ILE A 102 -2.13 7.19 -11.74
N GLY A 103 -3.21 7.92 -11.44
CA GLY A 103 -4.01 7.74 -10.23
C GLY A 103 -4.86 6.48 -10.25
N LEU A 104 -5.73 6.32 -11.26
CA LEU A 104 -6.60 5.13 -11.36
C LEU A 104 -5.77 3.88 -11.70
N GLY A 105 -4.76 4.02 -12.57
CA GLY A 105 -3.85 2.92 -12.90
C GLY A 105 -3.04 2.45 -11.70
N GLY A 106 -2.52 3.38 -10.90
CA GLY A 106 -1.82 3.07 -9.66
C GLY A 106 -2.72 2.37 -8.64
N ALA A 107 -3.97 2.81 -8.51
CA ALA A 107 -4.95 2.19 -7.63
C ALA A 107 -5.27 0.74 -8.05
N VAL A 108 -5.48 0.47 -9.35
CA VAL A 108 -5.69 -0.91 -9.86
C VAL A 108 -4.52 -1.83 -9.54
N VAL A 109 -3.29 -1.35 -9.77
CA VAL A 109 -2.07 -2.10 -9.42
C VAL A 109 -2.00 -2.36 -7.91
N GLY A 110 -2.30 -1.35 -7.10
CA GLY A 110 -2.33 -1.44 -5.64
C GLY A 110 -3.33 -2.47 -5.12
N ILE A 111 -4.54 -2.51 -5.67
CA ILE A 111 -5.57 -3.53 -5.38
C ILE A 111 -5.04 -4.92 -5.73
N ALA A 112 -4.46 -5.10 -6.92
CA ALA A 112 -3.92 -6.38 -7.35
C ALA A 112 -2.81 -6.89 -6.42
N VAL A 113 -1.87 -6.00 -6.04
CA VAL A 113 -0.79 -6.31 -5.10
C VAL A 113 -1.35 -6.63 -3.70
N GLY A 114 -2.35 -5.89 -3.23
CA GLY A 114 -3.01 -6.12 -1.95
C GLY A 114 -3.72 -7.47 -1.89
N LEU A 115 -4.52 -7.80 -2.90
CA LEU A 115 -5.24 -9.08 -2.98
C LEU A 115 -4.28 -10.26 -3.15
N TRP A 116 -3.28 -10.13 -4.02
CA TRP A 116 -2.24 -11.15 -4.15
C TRP A 116 -1.53 -11.33 -2.81
N GLY A 117 -1.10 -10.23 -2.19
CA GLY A 117 -0.38 -10.22 -0.93
C GLY A 117 -1.11 -10.92 0.20
N ALA A 118 -2.42 -10.67 0.29
CA ALA A 118 -3.34 -11.26 1.26
C ALA A 118 -3.54 -12.77 1.07
N ARG A 119 -3.50 -13.25 -0.18
CA ARG A 119 -3.74 -14.65 -0.53
C ARG A 119 -2.49 -15.52 -0.40
N ARG A 120 -1.33 -14.93 -0.12
CA ARG A 120 -0.08 -15.69 -0.05
C ARG A 120 -0.05 -16.65 1.14
N PRO A 121 0.44 -17.89 0.94
CA PRO A 121 0.62 -18.83 2.02
C PRO A 121 1.72 -18.34 2.97
N TYR A 122 1.29 -17.72 4.07
CA TYR A 122 2.11 -17.51 5.27
C TYR A 122 2.63 -18.85 5.77
N THR A 123 3.92 -19.11 5.53
CA THR A 123 4.59 -20.29 6.07
C THR A 123 5.06 -19.93 7.47
N SER A 124 4.20 -20.16 8.44
CA SER A 124 4.57 -20.07 9.85
C SER A 124 5.64 -21.13 10.12
N ALA A 125 6.86 -20.69 10.48
CA ALA A 125 7.95 -21.59 10.88
C ALA A 125 7.57 -22.50 12.07
N SER A 126 6.50 -22.17 12.79
CA SER A 126 5.91 -22.98 13.86
C SER A 126 5.26 -24.29 13.38
N THR A 127 4.81 -24.39 12.12
CA THR A 127 4.22 -25.63 11.59
C THR A 127 5.29 -26.71 11.35
N MET A 128 6.51 -26.32 10.98
CA MET A 128 7.63 -27.27 10.76
C MET A 128 8.08 -27.96 12.04
N SER A 129 8.07 -27.27 13.19
CA SER A 129 8.44 -27.86 14.49
C SER A 129 7.44 -28.95 14.94
N SER A 130 6.14 -28.73 14.73
CA SER A 130 5.08 -29.69 15.11
C SER A 130 5.03 -30.96 14.24
N ARG A 131 5.58 -30.90 13.03
CA ARG A 131 5.65 -32.05 12.12
C ARG A 131 6.86 -32.93 12.44
N ASN A 132 7.97 -32.33 12.87
CA ASN A 132 9.18 -33.05 13.23
C ASN A 132 9.07 -33.79 14.58
N GLN A 133 8.34 -33.23 15.55
CA GLN A 133 8.09 -33.90 16.85
C GLN A 133 7.20 -35.16 16.76
N ARG A 134 6.33 -35.24 15.75
CA ARG A 134 5.46 -36.43 15.53
C ARG A 134 6.15 -37.58 14.83
N VAL A 135 7.28 -37.34 14.16
CA VAL A 135 8.09 -38.38 13.51
C VAL A 135 9.12 -38.94 14.48
N ALA A 136 9.60 -38.14 15.44
CA ALA A 136 10.55 -38.58 16.46
C ALA A 136 9.94 -39.41 17.61
N THR A 137 8.61 -39.59 17.63
CA THR A 137 7.87 -40.33 18.68
C THR A 137 7.24 -41.63 18.18
N ARG A 138 7.65 -42.10 17.00
CA ARG A 138 7.34 -43.43 16.45
C ARG A 138 8.63 -44.20 16.19
#